data_AF-A0AAX4J9I6-F1
#
_entry.id   AF-A0AAX4J9I6-F1
#
_cell.length_a   1.000
_cell.length_b   1.000
_cell.length_c   1.000
_cell.angle_alpha   90.00
_cell.angle_beta   90.00
_cell.angle_gamma   90.00
#
_symmetry.space_group_name_H-M   'P 1'
#
loop_
_entity.id
_entity.type
_entity.pdbx_description
1 polymer ?
#
loop_
_entity_poly.entity_id
_entity_poly.type
_entity_poly.pdbx_seq_one_letter_code
_entity_poly.pdbx_strand_id
1 'polypeptide(L)'
;MFLDWELLTVKLQNVEEICLLVSKEYSSMVQDVYDKIISLSPNINIFIISSDEIICPLKHKKMDMVVLMGIECPEHKFHNRICITEELIDEQKNKLKNEKNIIFDSSFLKYQQEDFKIDEEVLIVTKNESFLRYYSRIADVKSFFNLEMENKMEFLTRRINLSEIAKNNKTFAIIFVHEIYKDLAVKIKEVLEKTGRCAYLLFLRNVRYSRLITIEKIDTLVLIDCPSFDNYQIDVTLPILSPIDVQYILTKKWDSQYEINKFEVEHENTKDKEICKFEGAGKLILESEFFGFQFSHNEEEEDLEIHEGRRGIAGSYENENKH
;
A
#
# COMPACT_ATOMS: atom_id res chain seq x y z
N MET A 1 -4.88 -23.80 -15.07
CA MET A 1 -3.87 -23.28 -14.13
C MET A 1 -2.77 -24.32 -14.00
N PHE A 2 -1.52 -23.89 -14.05
CA PHE A 2 -0.35 -24.76 -14.03
C PHE A 2 0.75 -24.11 -13.19
N LEU A 3 1.43 -24.93 -12.38
CA LEU A 3 2.66 -24.56 -11.71
C LEU A 3 3.81 -25.29 -12.41
N ASP A 4 4.89 -24.58 -12.73
CA ASP A 4 6.06 -25.18 -13.35
C ASP A 4 6.84 -26.03 -12.33
N TRP A 5 6.46 -27.32 -12.27
CA TRP A 5 7.06 -28.30 -11.36
C TRP A 5 8.52 -28.60 -11.67
N GLU A 6 8.93 -28.50 -12.93
CA GLU A 6 10.32 -28.73 -13.33
C GLU A 6 11.20 -27.59 -12.81
N LEU A 7 10.79 -26.34 -13.07
CA LEU A 7 11.45 -25.15 -12.54
C LEU A 7 11.46 -25.15 -11.01
N LEU A 8 10.35 -25.53 -10.37
CA LEU A 8 10.27 -25.65 -8.91
C LEU A 8 11.31 -26.64 -8.40
N THR A 9 11.35 -27.85 -8.97
CA THR A 9 12.31 -28.88 -8.56
C THR A 9 13.76 -28.40 -8.66
N VAL A 10 14.12 -27.65 -9.71
CA VAL A 10 15.45 -27.07 -9.85
C VAL A 10 15.73 -26.03 -8.77
N LYS A 11 14.77 -25.12 -8.51
CA LYS A 11 14.93 -24.08 -7.49
C LYS A 11 14.96 -24.62 -6.06
N LEU A 12 14.28 -25.74 -5.79
CA LEU A 12 14.25 -26.42 -4.48
C LEU A 12 15.63 -26.91 -4.01
N GLN A 13 16.61 -27.07 -4.91
CA GLN A 13 17.91 -27.65 -4.56
C GLN A 13 18.78 -26.76 -3.68
N ASN A 14 18.53 -25.44 -3.65
CA ASN A 14 19.40 -24.45 -3.00
C ASN A 14 18.63 -23.56 -2.01
N VAL A 15 17.54 -24.05 -1.43
CA VAL A 15 16.68 -23.26 -0.56
C VAL A 15 16.33 -24.03 0.71
N GLU A 16 16.37 -23.35 1.85
CA GLU A 16 16.04 -23.92 3.16
C GLU A 16 14.60 -23.58 3.55
N GLU A 17 14.15 -22.38 3.16
CA GLU A 17 12.82 -21.86 3.48
C GLU A 17 12.02 -21.48 2.24
N ILE A 18 10.76 -21.89 2.20
CA ILE A 18 9.80 -21.51 1.16
C ILE A 18 8.56 -20.91 1.78
N CYS A 19 8.05 -19.88 1.13
CA CYS A 19 6.76 -19.33 1.45
C CYS A 19 5.75 -19.56 0.32
N LEU A 20 4.61 -20.17 0.65
CA LEU A 20 3.42 -20.20 -0.20
C LEU A 20 2.59 -18.95 0.14
N LEU A 21 2.57 -17.98 -0.77
CA LEU A 21 1.73 -16.80 -0.65
C LEU A 21 0.44 -17.03 -1.43
N VAL A 22 -0.68 -17.03 -0.71
CA VAL A 22 -1.95 -17.56 -1.23
C VAL A 22 -3.05 -16.51 -1.16
N SER A 23 -3.49 -16.06 -2.33
CA SER A 23 -4.74 -15.30 -2.48
C SER A 23 -5.95 -16.23 -2.37
N LYS A 24 -7.08 -15.69 -1.90
CA LYS A 24 -8.31 -16.45 -1.57
C LYS A 24 -8.77 -17.40 -2.70
N GLU A 25 -8.65 -16.96 -3.95
CA GLU A 25 -9.07 -17.71 -5.14
C GLU A 25 -8.28 -19.01 -5.36
N TYR A 26 -7.04 -19.10 -4.85
CA TYR A 26 -6.17 -20.28 -4.97
C TYR A 26 -6.13 -21.15 -3.70
N SER A 27 -6.98 -20.86 -2.71
CA SER A 27 -7.00 -21.56 -1.41
C SER A 27 -7.21 -23.07 -1.53
N SER A 28 -7.98 -23.54 -2.53
CA SER A 28 -8.23 -24.96 -2.76
C SER A 28 -7.01 -25.73 -3.27
N MET A 29 -6.02 -25.05 -3.86
CA MET A 29 -4.81 -25.68 -4.42
C MET A 29 -3.68 -25.84 -3.40
N VAL A 30 -3.80 -25.21 -2.22
CA VAL A 30 -2.69 -25.09 -1.26
C VAL A 30 -2.21 -26.45 -0.79
N GLN A 31 -3.14 -27.36 -0.46
CA GLN A 31 -2.81 -28.68 0.03
C GLN A 31 -2.03 -29.49 -1.02
N ASP A 32 -2.53 -29.51 -2.26
CA ASP A 32 -1.89 -30.24 -3.36
C ASP A 32 -0.47 -29.72 -3.63
N VAL A 33 -0.29 -28.40 -3.58
CA VAL A 33 1.04 -27.77 -3.78
C VAL A 33 1.98 -28.08 -2.62
N TYR A 34 1.49 -27.97 -1.38
CA TYR A 34 2.25 -28.29 -0.19
C TYR A 34 2.73 -29.75 -0.20
N ASP A 35 1.82 -30.70 -0.39
CA ASP A 35 2.11 -32.14 -0.39
C ASP A 35 3.13 -32.49 -1.49
N LYS A 36 3.00 -31.84 -2.66
CA LYS A 36 3.96 -32.02 -3.75
C LYS A 36 5.35 -31.49 -3.41
N ILE A 37 5.47 -30.32 -2.79
CA ILE A 37 6.77 -29.77 -2.39
C ILE A 37 7.44 -30.67 -1.35
N ILE A 38 6.70 -31.12 -0.33
CA ILE A 38 7.22 -32.05 0.68
C ILE A 38 7.69 -33.36 0.03
N SER A 39 6.99 -33.87 -0.97
CA SER A 39 7.43 -35.06 -1.70
C SER A 39 8.75 -34.88 -2.48
N LEU A 40 9.05 -33.65 -2.92
CA LEU A 40 10.25 -33.30 -3.67
C LEU A 40 11.43 -32.96 -2.75
N SER A 41 11.16 -32.31 -1.61
CA SER A 41 12.16 -31.93 -0.61
C SER A 41 11.59 -32.12 0.81
N PRO A 42 11.77 -33.30 1.41
CA PRO A 42 11.13 -33.64 2.70
C PRO A 42 11.58 -32.82 3.91
N ASN A 43 12.74 -32.16 3.82
CA ASN A 43 13.35 -31.42 4.94
C ASN A 43 13.20 -29.90 4.81
N ILE A 44 12.43 -29.42 3.83
CA ILE A 44 12.29 -27.99 3.58
C ILE A 44 11.29 -27.34 4.55
N ASN A 45 11.60 -26.14 5.03
CA ASN A 45 10.67 -25.38 5.87
C ASN A 45 9.66 -24.66 4.97
N ILE A 46 8.38 -24.98 5.12
CA ILE A 46 7.31 -24.36 4.33
C ILE A 46 6.42 -23.49 5.23
N PHE A 47 6.29 -22.23 4.86
CA PHE A 47 5.38 -21.27 5.49
C PHE A 47 4.22 -20.97 4.55
N ILE A 48 2.99 -21.07 5.04
CA ILE A 48 1.79 -20.72 4.28
C ILE A 48 1.26 -19.40 4.83
N ILE A 49 1.19 -18.38 3.98
CA ILE A 49 0.67 -17.07 4.34
C ILE A 49 -0.48 -16.74 3.41
N SER A 50 -1.66 -16.53 3.99
CA SER A 50 -2.78 -15.97 3.25
C SER A 50 -2.50 -14.50 2.97
N SER A 51 -2.67 -14.11 1.71
CA SER A 51 -2.52 -12.74 1.24
C SER A 51 -3.85 -12.19 0.72
N ASP A 52 -3.90 -10.87 0.60
CA ASP A 52 -5.01 -10.16 -0.03
C ASP A 52 -5.02 -10.40 -1.56
N GLU A 53 -5.78 -9.58 -2.28
CA GLU A 53 -5.95 -9.71 -3.74
C GLU A 53 -4.65 -9.52 -4.53
N ILE A 54 -3.73 -8.69 -4.05
CA ILE A 54 -2.40 -8.50 -4.64
C ILE A 54 -1.32 -8.90 -3.63
N ILE A 55 -0.34 -9.65 -4.11
CA ILE A 55 0.80 -10.13 -3.34
C ILE A 55 2.01 -9.24 -3.62
N CYS A 56 2.55 -8.60 -2.59
CA CYS A 56 3.66 -7.65 -2.74
C CYS A 56 4.83 -8.01 -1.83
N PRO A 57 6.08 -8.04 -2.33
CA PRO A 57 7.24 -8.36 -1.51
C PRO A 57 7.44 -7.40 -0.34
N LEU A 58 6.99 -6.14 -0.44
CA LEU A 58 7.05 -5.17 0.67
C LEU A 58 6.10 -5.50 1.83
N LYS A 59 5.19 -6.45 1.68
CA LYS A 59 4.23 -6.85 2.73
C LYS A 59 4.64 -8.14 3.43
N HIS A 60 5.70 -8.78 2.98
CA HIS A 60 6.14 -10.08 3.47
C HIS A 60 7.60 -10.03 3.89
N LYS A 61 7.97 -10.89 4.85
CA LYS A 61 9.38 -11.07 5.21
C LYS A 61 10.12 -11.64 3.99
N LYS A 62 11.39 -11.26 3.84
CA LYS A 62 12.28 -11.87 2.85
C LYS A 62 12.44 -13.37 3.15
N MET A 63 12.27 -14.18 2.12
CA MET A 63 12.40 -15.65 2.15
C MET A 63 13.33 -16.08 1.01
N ASP A 64 13.91 -17.28 1.10
CA ASP A 64 14.79 -17.79 0.04
C ASP A 64 14.05 -17.96 -1.27
N MET A 65 12.82 -18.46 -1.20
CA MET A 65 11.96 -18.66 -2.36
C MET A 65 10.48 -18.49 -2.01
N VAL A 66 9.73 -18.01 -3.00
CA VAL A 66 8.28 -17.81 -2.90
C VAL A 66 7.55 -18.56 -4.01
N VAL A 67 6.51 -19.29 -3.63
CA VAL A 67 5.51 -19.80 -4.57
C VAL A 67 4.30 -18.86 -4.49
N LEU A 68 4.07 -18.12 -5.57
CA LEU A 68 2.98 -17.17 -5.69
C LEU A 68 1.73 -17.87 -6.23
N MET A 69 0.76 -18.04 -5.35
CA MET A 69 -0.58 -18.52 -5.64
C MET A 69 -1.54 -17.33 -5.59
N GLY A 70 -1.37 -16.39 -6.52
CA GLY A 70 -2.05 -15.11 -6.54
C GLY A 70 -1.43 -14.15 -7.55
N ILE A 71 -1.99 -12.95 -7.63
CA ILE A 71 -1.48 -11.90 -8.50
C ILE A 71 -0.35 -11.13 -7.81
N GLU A 72 0.81 -11.09 -8.45
CA GLU A 72 1.96 -10.32 -8.01
C GLU A 72 1.73 -8.82 -8.23
N CYS A 73 2.21 -8.02 -7.29
CA CYS A 73 2.24 -6.58 -7.38
C CYS A 73 2.87 -6.10 -8.71
N PRO A 74 2.23 -5.15 -9.41
CA PRO A 74 2.78 -4.57 -10.63
C PRO A 74 4.09 -3.80 -10.35
N GLU A 75 4.16 -3.09 -9.22
CA GLU A 75 5.30 -2.22 -8.87
C GLU A 75 6.50 -2.95 -8.28
N HIS A 76 6.27 -4.03 -7.53
CA HIS A 76 7.31 -4.68 -6.75
C HIS A 76 7.35 -6.18 -7.08
N LYS A 77 8.50 -6.65 -7.55
CA LYS A 77 8.69 -8.05 -7.98
C LYS A 77 9.48 -8.85 -6.95
N PHE A 78 9.08 -10.10 -6.73
CA PHE A 78 9.88 -11.04 -5.94
C PHE A 78 11.07 -11.54 -6.77
N HIS A 79 12.27 -11.55 -6.19
CA HIS A 79 13.47 -11.96 -6.92
C HIS A 79 13.48 -13.47 -7.22
N ASN A 80 13.28 -14.31 -6.21
CA ASN A 80 13.25 -15.76 -6.37
C ASN A 80 11.83 -16.31 -6.17
N ARG A 81 11.06 -16.33 -7.27
CA ARG A 81 9.66 -16.77 -7.25
C ARG A 81 9.33 -17.81 -8.30
N ILE A 82 8.22 -18.52 -8.09
CA ILE A 82 7.47 -19.25 -9.11
C ILE A 82 6.00 -18.85 -8.97
N CYS A 83 5.35 -18.54 -10.08
CA CYS A 83 3.94 -18.16 -10.10
C CYS A 83 3.09 -19.31 -10.64
N ILE A 84 1.86 -19.42 -10.14
CA ILE A 84 0.81 -20.13 -10.87
C ILE A 84 0.54 -19.38 -12.17
N THR A 85 0.51 -20.12 -13.28
CA THR A 85 0.22 -19.56 -14.59
C THR A 85 -1.10 -20.08 -15.15
N GLU A 86 -1.72 -19.26 -15.97
CA GLU A 86 -2.96 -19.53 -16.68
C GLU A 86 -2.74 -19.50 -18.19
N GLU A 87 -3.50 -20.35 -18.88
CA GLU A 87 -3.54 -20.35 -20.33
C GLU A 87 -4.81 -19.65 -20.82
N LEU A 88 -4.63 -18.63 -21.64
CA LEU A 88 -5.72 -18.09 -22.44
C LEU A 88 -6.23 -19.15 -23.42
N ILE A 89 -7.56 -19.25 -23.56
CA ILE A 89 -8.18 -20.09 -24.59
C ILE A 89 -8.00 -19.44 -25.98
N ASP A 90 -8.18 -20.21 -27.05
CA ASP A 90 -7.89 -19.71 -28.41
C ASP A 90 -8.78 -18.53 -28.83
N GLU A 91 -10.02 -18.48 -28.36
CA GLU A 91 -10.89 -17.32 -28.56
C GLU A 91 -10.29 -16.04 -27.94
N GLN A 92 -9.75 -16.15 -26.72
CA GLN A 92 -9.12 -15.03 -26.03
C GLN A 92 -7.84 -14.59 -26.73
N LYS A 93 -6.98 -15.55 -27.13
CA LYS A 93 -5.77 -15.26 -27.92
C LYS A 93 -6.12 -14.53 -29.21
N ASN A 94 -7.19 -14.94 -29.90
CA ASN A 94 -7.63 -14.30 -31.14
C ASN A 94 -8.09 -12.85 -30.93
N LYS A 95 -8.78 -12.56 -29.81
CA LYS A 95 -9.18 -11.17 -29.46
C LYS A 95 -7.96 -10.27 -29.23
N LEU A 96 -6.88 -10.80 -28.65
CA LEU A 96 -5.68 -10.03 -28.34
C LEU A 96 -4.77 -9.75 -29.55
N LYS A 97 -4.95 -10.45 -30.69
CA LYS A 97 -4.04 -10.31 -31.86
C LYS A 97 -3.94 -8.91 -32.45
N ASN A 98 -5.00 -8.10 -32.30
CA ASN A 98 -5.06 -6.76 -32.87
C ASN A 98 -4.70 -5.67 -31.86
N GLU A 99 -4.49 -6.04 -30.61
CA GLU A 99 -4.23 -5.13 -29.51
C GLU A 99 -2.71 -4.87 -29.43
N LYS A 100 -2.33 -3.60 -29.25
CA LYS A 100 -0.91 -3.18 -29.31
C LYS A 100 -0.32 -2.84 -27.95
N ASN A 101 -1.17 -2.51 -26.99
CA ASN A 101 -0.77 -1.99 -25.69
C ASN A 101 -1.47 -2.81 -24.61
N ILE A 102 -0.86 -3.93 -24.25
CA ILE A 102 -1.50 -4.95 -23.41
C ILE A 102 -0.65 -5.17 -22.17
N ILE A 103 -1.28 -5.13 -21.00
CA ILE A 103 -0.65 -5.52 -19.74
C ILE A 103 -1.29 -6.80 -19.23
N PHE A 104 -0.44 -7.76 -18.92
CA PHE A 104 -0.80 -9.02 -18.30
C PHE A 104 -0.45 -8.98 -16.82
N ASP A 105 -1.32 -9.54 -15.98
CA ASP A 105 -0.95 -9.86 -14.61
C ASP A 105 0.02 -11.05 -14.54
N SER A 106 0.50 -11.37 -13.34
CA SER A 106 1.48 -12.45 -13.15
C SER A 106 0.95 -13.86 -13.44
N SER A 107 -0.37 -14.06 -13.52
CA SER A 107 -0.93 -15.35 -13.92
C SER A 107 -0.74 -15.59 -15.41
N PHE A 108 -0.56 -14.54 -16.22
CA PHE A 108 -0.41 -14.63 -17.67
C PHE A 108 1.02 -14.31 -18.15
N LEU A 109 2.04 -14.50 -17.29
CA LEU A 109 3.46 -14.19 -17.55
C LEU A 109 3.99 -14.61 -18.92
N LYS A 110 3.55 -15.77 -19.43
CA LYS A 110 3.99 -16.29 -20.74
C LYS A 110 3.60 -15.42 -21.94
N TYR A 111 2.69 -14.48 -21.76
CA TYR A 111 2.25 -13.53 -22.79
C TYR A 111 2.75 -12.11 -22.53
N GLN A 112 3.49 -11.88 -21.44
CA GLN A 112 3.92 -10.55 -21.04
C GLN A 112 4.84 -9.93 -22.10
N GLN A 113 4.55 -8.69 -22.46
CA GLN A 113 5.41 -7.85 -23.31
C GLN A 113 6.21 -6.89 -22.41
N GLU A 114 7.44 -6.58 -22.80
CA GLU A 114 8.38 -5.82 -21.96
C GLU A 114 8.04 -4.31 -21.93
N ASP A 115 7.34 -3.79 -22.94
CA ASP A 115 7.06 -2.36 -23.06
C ASP A 115 5.55 -2.09 -23.23
N PHE A 116 4.99 -1.25 -22.35
CA PHE A 116 3.66 -0.65 -22.55
C PHE A 116 3.80 0.87 -22.53
N LYS A 117 2.86 1.56 -23.20
CA LYS A 117 2.84 3.02 -23.27
C LYS A 117 1.70 3.57 -22.44
N ILE A 118 2.01 4.41 -21.47
CA ILE A 118 1.01 5.03 -20.57
C ILE A 118 0.13 6.04 -21.31
N ASP A 119 0.66 6.68 -22.37
CA ASP A 119 -0.05 7.73 -23.14
C ASP A 119 -1.06 7.19 -24.16
N GLU A 120 -1.10 5.88 -24.36
CA GLU A 120 -2.06 5.18 -25.22
C GLU A 120 -3.02 4.37 -24.35
N GLU A 121 -4.25 4.14 -24.83
CA GLU A 121 -5.20 3.26 -24.13
C GLU A 121 -4.59 1.87 -23.92
N VAL A 122 -4.65 1.35 -22.70
CA VAL A 122 -4.02 0.09 -22.29
C VAL A 122 -5.09 -0.98 -22.06
N LEU A 123 -4.97 -2.13 -22.72
CA LEU A 123 -5.80 -3.29 -22.42
C LEU A 123 -5.20 -4.10 -21.27
N ILE A 124 -5.92 -4.19 -20.15
CA ILE A 124 -5.50 -4.97 -18.98
C ILE A 124 -6.13 -6.37 -19.05
N VAL A 125 -5.28 -7.39 -19.08
CA VAL A 125 -5.65 -8.80 -19.06
C VAL A 125 -5.43 -9.34 -17.65
N THR A 126 -6.48 -9.19 -16.83
CA THR A 126 -6.51 -9.70 -15.46
C THR A 126 -7.92 -10.10 -15.05
N LYS A 127 -8.02 -11.11 -14.19
CA LYS A 127 -9.26 -11.45 -13.48
C LYS A 127 -9.35 -10.79 -12.09
N ASN A 128 -8.32 -10.03 -11.71
CA ASN A 128 -8.18 -9.43 -10.39
C ASN A 128 -8.55 -7.95 -10.43
N GLU A 129 -9.58 -7.57 -9.68
CA GLU A 129 -10.10 -6.19 -9.67
C GLU A 129 -9.08 -5.20 -9.10
N SER A 130 -8.34 -5.56 -8.05
CA SER A 130 -7.30 -4.69 -7.50
C SER A 130 -6.20 -4.38 -8.51
N PHE A 131 -5.78 -5.36 -9.34
CA PHE A 131 -4.79 -5.14 -10.38
C PHE A 131 -5.30 -4.18 -11.46
N LEU A 132 -6.55 -4.34 -11.88
CA LEU A 132 -7.20 -3.42 -12.83
C LEU A 132 -7.33 -2.01 -12.25
N ARG A 133 -7.77 -1.89 -11.00
CA ARG A 133 -7.95 -0.62 -10.29
C ARG A 133 -6.63 0.15 -10.14
N TYR A 134 -5.52 -0.56 -9.96
CA TYR A 134 -4.19 0.06 -9.95
C TYR A 134 -3.92 0.79 -11.28
N TYR A 135 -4.05 0.09 -12.40
CA TYR A 135 -3.77 0.68 -13.71
C TYR A 135 -4.78 1.75 -14.13
N SER A 136 -6.06 1.62 -13.75
CA SER A 136 -7.08 2.63 -14.08
C SER A 136 -6.83 4.00 -13.43
N ARG A 137 -5.98 4.06 -12.38
CA ARG A 137 -5.60 5.32 -11.72
C ARG A 137 -4.48 6.04 -12.46
N ILE A 138 -3.56 5.29 -13.07
CA ILE A 138 -2.34 5.84 -13.69
C ILE A 138 -2.48 6.01 -15.21
N ALA A 139 -3.26 5.16 -15.89
CA ALA A 139 -3.41 5.15 -17.34
C ALA A 139 -4.90 5.19 -17.77
N ASP A 140 -5.14 5.41 -19.05
CA ASP A 140 -6.44 5.14 -19.68
C ASP A 140 -6.50 3.65 -20.01
N VAL A 141 -7.49 2.93 -19.49
CA VAL A 141 -7.46 1.46 -19.52
C VAL A 141 -8.78 0.84 -19.99
N LYS A 142 -8.67 -0.37 -20.54
CA LYS A 142 -9.79 -1.26 -20.85
C LYS A 142 -9.61 -2.60 -20.14
N SER A 143 -10.71 -3.15 -19.63
CA SER A 143 -10.72 -4.50 -19.06
C SER A 143 -10.98 -5.55 -20.13
N PHE A 144 -10.06 -6.51 -20.31
CA PHE A 144 -10.28 -7.63 -21.22
C PHE A 144 -11.42 -8.57 -20.76
N PHE A 145 -11.58 -8.71 -19.45
CA PHE A 145 -12.59 -9.58 -18.83
C PHE A 145 -13.86 -8.83 -18.41
N ASN A 146 -14.04 -7.58 -18.86
CA ASN A 146 -15.18 -6.72 -18.51
C ASN A 146 -15.41 -6.57 -16.99
N LEU A 147 -14.33 -6.53 -16.21
CA LEU A 147 -14.40 -6.22 -14.79
C LEU A 147 -14.84 -4.76 -14.59
N GLU A 148 -15.50 -4.49 -13.47
CA GLU A 148 -15.89 -3.13 -13.09
C GLU A 148 -14.65 -2.26 -12.88
N MET A 149 -14.69 -1.05 -13.40
CA MET A 149 -13.59 -0.10 -13.32
C MET A 149 -14.02 1.16 -12.58
N GLU A 150 -13.20 1.58 -11.62
CA GLU A 150 -13.32 2.91 -11.03
C GLU A 150 -13.02 3.97 -12.10
N ASN A 151 -13.93 4.94 -12.25
CA ASN A 151 -13.73 6.05 -13.17
C ASN A 151 -12.57 6.94 -12.66
N LYS A 152 -11.53 7.10 -13.48
CA LYS A 152 -10.34 7.90 -13.13
C LYS A 152 -10.71 9.32 -12.70
N MET A 153 -11.64 9.98 -13.40
CA MET A 153 -12.05 11.35 -13.07
C MET A 153 -12.78 11.41 -11.72
N GLU A 154 -13.65 10.44 -11.42
CA GLU A 154 -14.33 10.36 -10.13
C GLU A 154 -13.33 10.13 -8.99
N PHE A 155 -12.37 9.22 -9.19
CA PHE A 155 -11.28 8.97 -8.25
C PHE A 155 -10.47 10.25 -7.97
N LEU A 156 -9.97 10.92 -9.02
CA LEU A 156 -9.18 12.14 -8.87
C LEU A 156 -9.98 13.27 -8.21
N THR A 157 -11.25 13.44 -8.58
CA THR A 157 -12.15 14.43 -7.97
C THR A 157 -12.32 14.15 -6.47
N ARG A 158 -12.49 12.88 -6.09
CA ARG A 158 -12.56 12.48 -4.68
C ARG A 158 -11.27 12.84 -3.91
N ARG A 159 -10.10 12.62 -4.50
CA ARG A 159 -8.79 12.99 -3.88
C ARG A 159 -8.62 14.50 -3.71
N ILE A 160 -9.00 15.29 -4.72
CA ILE A 160 -8.98 16.76 -4.64
C ILE A 160 -9.91 17.24 -3.52
N ASN A 161 -11.13 16.70 -3.45
CA ASN A 161 -12.10 17.06 -2.41
C ASN A 161 -11.59 16.72 -1.00
N LEU A 162 -10.99 15.54 -0.81
CA LEU A 162 -10.36 15.17 0.47
C LEU A 162 -9.24 16.14 0.85
N SER A 163 -8.44 16.55 -0.13
CA SER A 163 -7.37 17.53 0.07
C SER A 163 -7.91 18.90 0.46
N GLU A 164 -9.01 19.34 -0.15
CA GLU A 164 -9.67 20.61 0.18
C GLU A 164 -10.32 20.59 1.58
N ILE A 165 -10.84 19.45 2.02
CA ILE A 165 -11.32 19.24 3.40
C ILE A 165 -10.15 19.36 4.38
N ALA A 166 -9.01 18.74 4.06
CA ALA A 166 -7.86 18.66 4.96
C ALA A 166 -6.92 19.88 4.92
N LYS A 167 -7.12 20.84 4.00
CA LYS A 167 -6.17 21.95 3.78
C LYS A 167 -5.86 22.80 5.01
N ASN A 168 -6.85 22.95 5.89
CA ASN A 168 -6.78 23.77 7.11
C ASN A 168 -6.50 22.94 8.36
N ASN A 169 -6.32 21.63 8.22
CA ASN A 169 -5.99 20.74 9.34
C ASN A 169 -4.58 21.03 9.84
N LYS A 170 -4.35 20.81 11.13
CA LYS A 170 -3.14 21.24 11.84
C LYS A 170 -2.26 20.08 12.23
N THR A 171 -2.87 18.96 12.60
CA THR A 171 -2.16 17.81 13.14
C THR A 171 -2.28 16.63 12.20
N PHE A 172 -1.12 16.15 11.72
CA PHE A 172 -1.01 15.07 10.75
C PHE A 172 -0.31 13.87 11.39
N ALA A 173 -0.80 12.66 11.10
CA ALA A 173 -0.04 11.44 11.30
C ALA A 173 0.37 10.87 9.95
N ILE A 174 1.67 10.81 9.71
CA ILE A 174 2.28 10.24 8.51
C ILE A 174 2.59 8.78 8.80
N ILE A 175 1.79 7.90 8.23
CA ILE A 175 1.90 6.46 8.34
C ILE A 175 2.66 5.94 7.14
N PHE A 176 3.78 5.27 7.37
CA PHE A 176 4.50 4.53 6.34
C PHE A 176 4.56 3.05 6.71
N VAL A 177 4.35 2.20 5.71
CA VAL A 177 4.16 0.76 5.94
C VAL A 177 5.42 -0.08 5.76
N HIS A 178 6.46 0.50 5.15
CA HIS A 178 7.71 -0.16 4.83
C HIS A 178 8.87 0.84 4.86
N GLU A 179 10.07 0.37 5.21
CA GLU A 179 11.28 1.20 5.37
C GLU A 179 11.69 1.98 4.12
N ILE A 180 11.38 1.48 2.91
CA ILE A 180 11.68 2.19 1.64
C ILE A 180 10.99 3.56 1.60
N TYR A 181 9.86 3.69 2.31
CA TYR A 181 9.09 4.92 2.35
C TYR A 181 9.50 5.87 3.49
N LYS A 182 10.50 5.49 4.31
CA LYS A 182 10.97 6.28 5.47
C LYS A 182 11.42 7.67 5.04
N ASP A 183 12.27 7.77 4.02
CA ASP A 183 12.81 9.06 3.56
C ASP A 183 11.72 9.98 3.02
N LEU A 184 10.75 9.42 2.29
CA LEU A 184 9.58 10.15 1.81
C LEU A 184 8.73 10.65 2.98
N ALA A 185 8.49 9.82 4.00
CA ALA A 185 7.74 10.19 5.19
C ALA A 185 8.42 11.33 5.97
N VAL A 186 9.74 11.23 6.16
CA VAL A 186 10.56 12.27 6.81
C VAL A 186 10.50 13.58 6.02
N LYS A 187 10.67 13.52 4.70
CA LYS A 187 10.57 14.71 3.82
C LYS A 187 9.22 15.41 3.96
N ILE A 188 8.11 14.65 3.97
CA ILE A 188 6.77 15.21 4.13
C ILE A 188 6.62 15.86 5.51
N LYS A 189 7.09 15.20 6.58
CA LYS A 189 7.07 15.75 7.95
C LYS A 189 7.76 17.11 7.99
N GLU A 190 9.00 17.18 7.52
CA GLU A 190 9.79 18.41 7.56
C GLU A 190 9.11 19.57 6.83
N VAL A 191 8.50 19.30 5.68
CA VAL A 191 7.78 20.32 4.91
C VAL A 191 6.52 20.78 5.66
N LEU A 192 5.75 19.85 6.24
CA LEU A 192 4.56 20.20 7.03
C LEU A 192 4.92 21.05 8.25
N GLU A 193 5.95 20.67 9.01
CA GLU A 193 6.42 21.41 10.19
C GLU A 193 6.89 22.82 9.84
N LYS A 194 7.58 22.98 8.70
CA LYS A 194 8.00 24.31 8.20
C LYS A 194 6.82 25.21 7.82
N THR A 195 5.65 24.63 7.54
CA THR A 195 4.40 25.39 7.32
C THR A 195 3.60 25.64 8.60
N GLY A 196 4.15 25.31 9.78
CA GLY A 196 3.50 25.53 11.07
C GLY A 196 2.45 24.47 11.43
N ARG A 197 2.49 23.29 10.79
CA ARG A 197 1.64 22.14 11.11
C ARG A 197 2.40 21.16 12.00
N CYS A 198 1.71 20.39 12.82
CA CYS A 198 2.31 19.29 13.59
C CYS A 198 2.24 18.01 12.78
N ALA A 199 3.34 17.26 12.69
CA ALA A 199 3.39 16.02 11.95
C ALA A 199 4.12 14.92 12.74
N TYR A 200 3.43 13.79 12.94
CA TYR A 200 3.95 12.61 13.64
C TYR A 200 4.27 11.52 12.63
N LEU A 201 5.40 10.84 12.79
CA LEU A 201 5.72 9.64 12.00
C LEU A 201 5.26 8.40 12.74
N LEU A 202 4.54 7.52 12.04
CA LEU A 202 4.09 6.24 12.55
C LEU A 202 4.51 5.13 11.57
N PHE A 203 5.19 4.11 12.06
CA PHE A 203 5.51 2.92 11.28
C PHE A 203 4.43 1.85 11.52
N LEU A 204 3.62 1.55 10.51
CA LEU A 204 2.55 0.55 10.62
C LEU A 204 2.59 -0.42 9.43
N ARG A 205 3.20 -1.60 9.61
CA ARG A 205 3.24 -2.64 8.56
C ARG A 205 1.85 -3.07 8.06
N ASN A 206 0.86 -3.03 8.94
CA ASN A 206 -0.52 -3.42 8.66
C ASN A 206 -1.46 -2.26 8.98
N VAL A 207 -2.14 -1.76 7.95
CA VAL A 207 -3.05 -0.61 8.00
C VAL A 207 -4.47 -1.14 7.93
N ARG A 208 -5.19 -1.06 9.05
CA ARG A 208 -6.58 -1.51 9.18
C ARG A 208 -7.37 -0.50 9.99
N TYR A 209 -8.67 -0.43 9.74
CA TYR A 209 -9.61 0.41 10.48
C TYR A 209 -9.35 0.38 12.00
N SER A 210 -9.26 -0.81 12.60
CA SER A 210 -9.07 -0.98 14.04
C SER A 210 -7.78 -0.39 14.61
N ARG A 211 -6.75 -0.20 13.78
CA ARG A 211 -5.49 0.47 14.18
C ARG A 211 -5.52 1.97 13.91
N LEU A 212 -6.29 2.41 12.92
CA LEU A 212 -6.39 3.82 12.58
C LEU A 212 -7.27 4.58 13.57
N ILE A 213 -8.36 3.96 14.05
CA ILE A 213 -9.27 4.60 15.02
C ILE A 213 -8.64 4.84 16.40
N THR A 214 -7.55 4.15 16.73
CA THR A 214 -6.85 4.33 18.01
C THR A 214 -5.89 5.53 17.98
N ILE A 215 -5.70 6.15 16.82
CA ILE A 215 -4.85 7.33 16.67
C ILE A 215 -5.67 8.56 17.09
N GLU A 216 -5.42 9.06 18.28
CA GLU A 216 -6.12 10.22 18.83
C GLU A 216 -5.37 11.54 18.59
N LYS A 217 -6.10 12.66 18.69
CA LYS A 217 -5.57 14.04 18.55
C LYS A 217 -4.91 14.34 17.19
N ILE A 218 -5.31 13.61 16.15
CA ILE A 218 -4.88 13.83 14.78
C ILE A 218 -6.08 14.30 13.96
N ASP A 219 -5.85 15.28 13.09
CA ASP A 219 -6.89 15.79 12.18
C ASP A 219 -6.85 15.08 10.81
N THR A 220 -5.69 14.55 10.42
CA THR A 220 -5.48 13.96 9.08
C THR A 220 -4.44 12.85 9.10
N LEU A 221 -4.75 11.77 8.39
CA LEU A 221 -3.82 10.68 8.14
C LEU A 221 -3.17 10.89 6.77
N VAL A 222 -1.85 10.80 6.70
CA VAL A 222 -1.09 10.72 5.44
C VAL A 222 -0.57 9.30 5.35
N LEU A 223 -1.05 8.53 4.37
CA LEU A 223 -0.67 7.14 4.21
C LEU A 223 0.34 6.99 3.06
N ILE A 224 1.45 6.32 3.34
CA ILE A 224 2.49 5.97 2.37
C ILE A 224 2.61 4.44 2.32
N ASP A 225 2.02 3.87 1.29
CA ASP A 225 1.96 2.44 1.01
C ASP A 225 2.36 2.15 -0.43
N CYS A 226 2.57 0.88 -0.76
CA CYS A 226 2.59 0.39 -2.13
C CYS A 226 1.33 0.88 -2.88
N PRO A 227 1.48 1.60 -4.00
CA PRO A 227 0.38 2.15 -4.81
C PRO A 227 -0.65 1.11 -5.27
N SER A 228 -0.25 -0.16 -5.37
CA SER A 228 -1.14 -1.25 -5.76
C SER A 228 -2.16 -1.64 -4.68
N PHE A 229 -2.01 -1.17 -3.43
CA PHE A 229 -2.96 -1.43 -2.36
C PHE A 229 -3.95 -0.28 -2.20
N ASP A 230 -5.23 -0.61 -2.02
CA ASP A 230 -6.30 0.39 -1.92
C ASP A 230 -6.62 0.82 -0.48
N ASN A 231 -5.58 1.10 0.31
CA ASN A 231 -5.73 1.46 1.73
C ASN A 231 -6.23 2.90 1.96
N TYR A 232 -6.56 3.62 0.89
CA TYR A 232 -7.10 4.98 0.93
C TYR A 232 -8.62 5.03 1.10
N GLN A 233 -9.31 3.89 0.97
CA GLN A 233 -10.77 3.78 1.09
C GLN A 233 -11.23 3.18 2.42
N ILE A 234 -10.35 3.11 3.42
CA ILE A 234 -10.73 2.63 4.74
C ILE A 234 -11.71 3.65 5.33
N ASP A 235 -12.89 3.18 5.72
CA ASP A 235 -13.98 4.00 6.25
C ASP A 235 -13.65 4.49 7.67
N VAL A 236 -12.86 5.54 7.78
CA VAL A 236 -12.55 6.26 9.01
C VAL A 236 -13.07 7.70 8.91
N THR A 237 -13.36 8.29 10.07
CA THR A 237 -13.86 9.67 10.15
C THR A 237 -12.81 10.71 9.73
N LEU A 238 -11.53 10.38 9.86
CA LEU A 238 -10.42 11.25 9.48
C LEU A 238 -10.10 11.12 7.98
N PRO A 239 -9.78 12.21 7.27
CA PRO A 239 -9.33 12.11 5.89
C PRO A 239 -8.01 11.33 5.80
N ILE A 240 -7.95 10.36 4.88
CA ILE A 240 -6.72 9.64 4.50
C ILE A 240 -6.18 10.20 3.19
N LEU A 241 -5.09 10.94 3.29
CA LEU A 241 -4.35 11.55 2.18
C LEU A 241 -3.19 10.66 1.73
N SER A 242 -2.78 10.81 0.47
CA SER A 242 -1.52 10.29 -0.05
C SER A 242 -0.48 11.43 -0.14
N PRO A 243 0.81 11.12 -0.36
CA PRO A 243 1.83 12.13 -0.57
C PRO A 243 1.47 13.21 -1.61
N ILE A 244 0.91 12.83 -2.75
CA ILE A 244 0.55 13.79 -3.81
C ILE A 244 -0.58 14.73 -3.39
N ASP A 245 -1.52 14.27 -2.54
CA ASP A 245 -2.56 15.12 -1.99
C ASP A 245 -1.99 16.18 -1.06
N VAL A 246 -1.01 15.80 -0.23
CA VAL A 246 -0.28 16.74 0.64
C VAL A 246 0.48 17.75 -0.21
N GLN A 247 1.14 17.31 -1.29
CA GLN A 247 1.75 18.23 -2.26
C GLN A 247 0.73 19.20 -2.84
N TYR A 248 -0.45 18.73 -3.23
CA TYR A 248 -1.52 19.61 -3.72
C TYR A 248 -1.97 20.62 -2.65
N ILE A 249 -2.13 20.21 -1.39
CA ILE A 249 -2.48 21.12 -0.29
C ILE A 249 -1.48 22.27 -0.19
N LEU A 250 -0.19 21.96 -0.30
CA LEU A 250 0.91 22.90 -0.11
C LEU A 250 1.18 23.79 -1.34
N THR A 251 0.98 23.25 -2.54
CA THR A 251 1.39 23.93 -3.79
C THR A 251 0.21 24.45 -4.61
N LYS A 252 -0.99 23.94 -4.35
CA LYS A 252 -2.20 24.13 -5.18
C LYS A 252 -2.04 23.70 -6.64
N LYS A 253 -1.03 22.86 -6.93
CA LYS A 253 -0.81 22.27 -8.25
C LYS A 253 -1.24 20.82 -8.22
N TRP A 254 -2.14 20.48 -9.15
CA TRP A 254 -2.53 19.10 -9.40
C TRP A 254 -1.79 18.57 -10.62
N ASP A 255 -1.24 17.37 -10.51
CA ASP A 255 -0.59 16.68 -11.62
C ASP A 255 -1.58 15.70 -12.26
N SER A 256 -1.77 15.81 -13.57
CA SER A 256 -2.63 14.91 -14.35
C SER A 256 -2.10 13.48 -14.43
N GLN A 257 -0.80 13.26 -14.21
CA GLN A 257 -0.19 11.93 -14.23
C GLN A 257 -0.41 11.15 -12.93
N TYR A 258 -0.94 11.80 -11.88
CA TYR A 258 -1.32 11.23 -10.57
C TYR A 258 -0.48 10.03 -10.12
N GLU A 259 0.67 10.32 -9.52
CA GLU A 259 1.51 9.31 -8.87
C GLU A 259 1.26 9.35 -7.35
N ILE A 260 0.69 8.28 -6.79
CA ILE A 260 0.23 8.23 -5.39
C ILE A 260 1.31 8.69 -4.40
N ASN A 261 2.54 8.22 -4.57
CA ASN A 261 3.66 8.49 -3.66
C ASN A 261 4.56 9.67 -4.10
N LYS A 262 4.14 10.48 -5.08
CA LYS A 262 4.92 11.64 -5.54
C LYS A 262 4.89 12.79 -4.53
N PHE A 263 6.06 13.37 -4.26
CA PHE A 263 6.20 14.53 -3.38
C PHE A 263 7.43 15.39 -3.74
N GLU A 264 7.20 16.43 -4.53
CA GLU A 264 8.19 17.32 -5.14
C GLU A 264 8.00 18.78 -4.69
N VAL A 265 7.87 18.99 -3.39
CA VAL A 265 7.78 20.33 -2.81
C VAL A 265 9.18 20.85 -2.48
N GLU A 266 9.65 21.83 -3.25
CA GLU A 266 10.88 22.58 -2.94
C GLU A 266 10.59 23.77 -2.02
N HIS A 267 11.52 24.04 -1.10
CA HIS A 267 11.33 24.94 0.04
C HIS A 267 11.10 26.43 -0.30
N GLU A 268 11.34 26.88 -1.52
CA GLU A 268 11.42 28.32 -1.81
C GLU A 268 10.06 29.01 -2.03
N ASN A 269 8.96 28.25 -2.15
CA ASN A 269 7.66 28.80 -2.60
C ASN A 269 6.57 28.97 -1.53
N THR A 270 6.80 28.64 -0.26
CA THR A 270 5.80 28.91 0.79
C THR A 270 5.93 30.35 1.31
N LYS A 271 5.65 31.32 0.43
CA LYS A 271 5.52 32.75 0.80
C LYS A 271 4.36 33.00 1.76
N ASP A 272 3.43 32.05 1.87
CA ASP A 272 2.40 32.05 2.89
C ASP A 272 2.94 31.47 4.19
N LYS A 273 3.80 32.26 4.85
CA LYS A 273 3.76 32.33 6.31
C LYS A 273 2.45 33.05 6.70
N GLU A 274 1.29 32.56 6.28
CA GLU A 274 0.07 32.86 7.02
C GLU A 274 0.17 32.06 8.32
N ILE A 275 0.92 32.73 9.19
CA ILE A 275 1.19 32.45 10.58
C ILE A 275 -0.15 32.07 11.21
N CYS A 276 -0.33 30.77 11.37
CA CYS A 276 -1.22 30.16 12.32
C CYS A 276 -0.75 30.53 13.75
N LYS A 277 -0.80 31.82 14.11
CA LYS A 277 -0.63 32.32 15.47
C LYS A 277 -1.87 31.86 16.24
N PHE A 278 -1.69 30.93 17.16
CA PHE A 278 -2.79 30.46 17.99
C PHE A 278 -2.54 30.77 19.46
N GLU A 279 -3.49 31.51 20.03
CA GLU A 279 -3.65 31.74 21.47
C GLU A 279 -4.83 30.88 21.99
N GLY A 280 -4.84 30.53 23.28
CA GLY A 280 -5.94 29.80 23.93
C GLY A 280 -5.90 28.28 23.78
N ALA A 281 -7.07 27.64 23.67
CA ALA A 281 -7.22 26.17 23.68
C ALA A 281 -6.50 25.44 22.52
N GLY A 282 -6.30 26.12 21.39
CA GLY A 282 -5.50 25.59 20.28
C GLY A 282 -4.02 25.40 20.63
N LYS A 283 -3.49 26.23 21.55
CA LYS A 283 -2.15 26.06 22.11
C LYS A 283 -2.08 24.83 23.01
N LEU A 284 -3.11 24.60 23.83
CA LEU A 284 -3.19 23.45 24.73
C LEU A 284 -3.22 22.10 24.01
N ILE A 285 -3.83 22.02 22.81
CA ILE A 285 -3.80 20.78 21.99
C ILE A 285 -2.41 20.56 21.41
N LEU A 286 -1.74 21.61 20.94
CA LEU A 286 -0.36 21.57 20.46
C LEU A 286 0.65 21.28 21.58
N GLU A 287 0.37 21.73 22.80
CA GLU A 287 1.13 21.46 24.03
C GLU A 287 0.79 20.11 24.65
N SER A 288 -0.30 19.46 24.22
CA SER A 288 -0.67 18.16 24.76
C SER A 288 0.20 17.08 24.14
N GLU A 289 0.82 16.26 24.97
CA GLU A 289 1.63 15.14 24.49
C GLU A 289 0.77 14.21 23.62
N PHE A 290 1.33 13.82 22.47
CA PHE A 290 0.76 12.81 21.58
C PHE A 290 0.64 11.48 22.36
N PHE A 291 -0.56 10.89 22.35
CA PHE A 291 -0.79 9.58 22.96
C PHE A 291 -0.55 8.49 21.93
N GLY A 292 0.71 8.08 21.76
CA GLY A 292 1.11 6.99 20.88
C GLY A 292 2.61 6.76 20.86
N PHE A 293 3.07 5.72 20.17
CA PHE A 293 4.50 5.48 19.96
C PHE A 293 4.95 6.20 18.69
N GLN A 294 5.61 7.35 18.87
CA GLN A 294 6.14 8.12 17.75
C GLN A 294 7.44 7.48 17.26
N PHE A 295 7.58 7.31 15.95
CA PHE A 295 8.85 6.91 15.36
C PHE A 295 9.88 8.04 15.53
N SER A 296 10.94 7.80 16.31
CA SER A 296 12.05 8.74 16.51
C SER A 296 13.17 8.49 15.51
N HIS A 297 13.68 9.58 14.93
CA HIS A 297 14.79 9.51 13.96
C HIS A 297 16.18 9.47 14.63
N ASN A 298 16.26 9.76 15.94
CA ASN A 298 17.53 9.93 16.65
C ASN A 298 17.88 8.72 17.55
N GLU A 299 18.98 8.07 17.14
CA GLU A 299 20.03 7.34 17.87
C GLU A 299 19.76 6.03 18.66
N GLU A 300 20.56 5.03 18.25
CA GLU A 300 21.02 3.77 18.85
C GLU A 300 20.19 2.49 18.67
N GLU A 301 18.86 2.53 18.55
CA GLU A 301 18.07 1.35 18.16
C GLU A 301 16.96 1.77 17.19
N GLU A 302 17.07 1.37 15.92
CA GLU A 302 15.97 1.49 14.95
C GLU A 302 14.85 0.54 15.37
N ASP A 303 13.96 1.01 16.26
CA ASP A 303 12.86 0.19 16.73
C ASP A 303 11.74 0.12 15.68
N LEU A 304 11.88 -0.87 14.80
CA LEU A 304 10.91 -1.24 13.78
C LEU A 304 9.92 -2.29 14.29
N GLU A 305 9.93 -2.58 15.59
CA GLU A 305 9.01 -3.53 16.20
C GLU A 305 7.62 -2.90 16.43
N ILE A 306 6.62 -3.77 16.56
CA ILE A 306 5.25 -3.34 16.87
C ILE A 306 5.11 -3.36 18.39
N HIS A 307 5.08 -2.20 19.03
CA HIS A 307 4.85 -2.11 20.47
C HIS A 307 3.35 -2.23 20.80
N GLU A 308 3.05 -3.00 21.85
CA GLU A 308 1.75 -2.86 22.53
C GLU A 308 1.66 -1.42 23.07
N GLY A 309 0.59 -0.71 22.71
CA GLY A 309 0.29 0.59 23.33
C GLY A 309 0.21 0.44 24.85
N ARG A 310 0.46 1.53 25.59
CA ARG A 310 0.32 1.52 27.06
C ARG A 310 -1.06 0.94 27.41
N ARG A 311 -1.08 -0.15 28.19
CA ARG A 311 -2.32 -0.63 28.80
C ARG A 311 -2.84 0.49 29.68
N GLY A 312 -3.80 1.25 29.18
CA GLY A 312 -4.68 2.05 30.00
C GLY A 312 -5.47 1.07 30.86
N ILE A 313 -4.93 0.74 32.03
CA ILE A 313 -5.79 0.24 33.10
C ILE A 313 -6.77 1.38 33.35
N ALA A 314 -8.07 1.13 33.18
CA ALA A 314 -9.08 2.01 33.73
C ALA A 314 -8.76 2.14 35.23
N GLY A 315 -8.20 3.28 35.64
CA GLY A 315 -7.94 3.56 37.03
C GLY A 315 -9.28 3.54 37.75
N SER A 316 -9.52 2.46 38.53
CA SER A 316 -10.52 2.30 39.58
C SER A 316 -11.78 3.19 39.47
N TYR A 317 -12.94 2.58 39.19
CA TYR A 317 -14.28 3.18 39.31
C TYR A 317 -14.69 3.48 40.77
N GLU A 318 -13.80 4.03 41.61
CA GLU A 318 -14.11 4.25 43.02
C GLU A 318 -14.91 5.55 43.28
N ASN A 319 -15.04 6.44 42.30
CA ASN A 319 -15.67 7.76 42.52
C ASN A 319 -16.89 8.11 41.66
N GLU A 320 -17.48 7.18 40.89
CA GLU A 320 -18.70 7.48 40.11
C GLU A 320 -20.03 7.25 40.86
N ASN A 321 -20.03 7.15 42.19
CA ASN A 321 -21.27 7.07 42.99
C ASN A 321 -21.26 7.99 44.22
N LYS A 322 -20.96 9.28 44.02
CA LYS A 322 -21.39 10.34 44.95
C LYS A 322 -21.84 11.58 44.20
N HIS A 323 -23.11 11.59 43.80
CA HIS A 323 -23.96 12.78 43.89
C HIS A 323 -25.41 12.37 44.14
#